data_AF-A0A1Y1Y2F0-F1
#
_entry.id   AF-A0A1Y1Y2F0-F1
#
_cell.length_a   1.000
_cell.length_b   1.000
_cell.length_c   1.000
_cell.angle_alpha   90.00
_cell.angle_beta   90.00
_cell.angle_gamma   90.00
#
_symmetry.space_group_name_H-M   'P 1'
#
loop_
_entity.id
_entity.type
_entity.pdbx_description
1 polymer ?
#
loop_
_entity_poly.entity_id
_entity_poly.type
_entity_poly.pdbx_seq_one_letter_code
_entity_poly.pdbx_strand_id
1 'polypeptide(L)'
;MERQNELRAIAVEILEQSKALLNSLPKDSFTKESTFVPKSNVAKHVRHLADHFRLLLANKPEGTSCVSNGHAAWTVDYDARDRNVPMETDVEVAIKEIEKLQSKLLNSDISLETPVHLLAIVNSTDDSRSEFPSNYGRELWFCIHHAVHHHALIKVICIEHKIEVPEEFGVAPATQNYNQKH
;
A
#
# COMPACT_ATOMS: atom_id res chain seq x y z
N MET A 1 -20.50 10.79 1.31
CA MET A 1 -19.79 11.18 2.55
C MET A 1 -19.40 9.94 3.34
N GLU A 2 -20.32 9.27 4.05
CA GLU A 2 -20.10 8.02 4.81
C GLU A 2 -19.16 7.00 4.15
N ARG A 3 -19.55 6.38 3.02
CA ARG A 3 -18.70 5.42 2.26
C ARG A 3 -17.35 5.97 1.76
N GLN A 4 -17.17 7.30 1.68
CA GLN A 4 -15.87 7.90 1.34
C GLN A 4 -14.95 7.97 2.56
N ASN A 5 -15.53 8.19 3.75
CA ASN A 5 -14.79 8.19 5.00
C ASN A 5 -14.44 6.76 5.42
N GLU A 6 -15.35 5.81 5.19
CA GLU A 6 -15.14 4.36 5.37
C GLU A 6 -13.89 3.85 4.61
N LEU A 7 -13.79 4.08 3.30
CA LEU A 7 -12.64 3.58 2.52
C LEU A 7 -11.31 4.24 2.94
N ARG A 8 -11.32 5.52 3.33
CA ARG A 8 -10.12 6.19 3.88
C ARG A 8 -9.76 5.65 5.26
N ALA A 9 -10.73 5.35 6.11
CA ALA A 9 -10.49 4.73 7.43
C ALA A 9 -9.87 3.33 7.27
N ILE A 10 -10.38 2.51 6.34
CA ILE A 10 -9.80 1.18 6.05
C ILE A 10 -8.35 1.30 5.54
N ALA A 11 -8.04 2.31 4.71
CA ALA A 11 -6.66 2.57 4.28
C ALA A 11 -5.73 2.95 5.46
N VAL A 12 -6.23 3.77 6.39
CA VAL A 12 -5.48 4.17 7.61
C VAL A 12 -5.28 2.98 8.55
N GLU A 13 -6.27 2.10 8.67
CA GLU A 13 -6.25 0.89 9.50
C GLU A 13 -5.26 -0.16 8.98
N ILE A 14 -5.22 -0.40 7.66
CA ILE A 14 -4.23 -1.31 7.04
C ILE A 14 -2.80 -0.76 7.16
N LEU A 15 -2.63 0.56 7.15
CA LEU A 15 -1.37 1.21 7.51
C LEU A 15 -1.06 1.09 9.01
N GLU A 16 -2.06 1.17 9.90
CA GLU A 16 -1.89 0.97 11.35
C GLU A 16 -1.44 -0.45 11.67
N GLN A 17 -2.04 -1.48 11.06
CA GLN A 17 -1.61 -2.88 11.19
C GLN A 17 -0.15 -3.08 10.78
N SER A 18 0.31 -2.35 9.76
CA SER A 18 1.72 -2.33 9.36
C SER A 18 2.59 -1.76 10.47
N LYS A 19 2.23 -0.58 11.01
CA LYS A 19 2.96 0.12 12.08
C LYS A 19 2.96 -0.65 13.41
N ALA A 20 1.83 -1.27 13.78
CA ALA A 20 1.69 -2.08 14.98
C ALA A 20 2.64 -3.29 14.94
N LEU A 21 2.77 -3.96 13.79
CA LEU A 21 3.76 -5.02 13.60
C LEU A 21 5.19 -4.47 13.70
N LEU A 22 5.51 -3.34 13.05
CA LEU A 22 6.87 -2.77 13.12
C LEU A 22 7.30 -2.47 14.57
N ASN A 23 6.38 -2.00 15.41
CA ASN A 23 6.62 -1.73 16.83
C ASN A 23 6.79 -3.01 17.69
N SER A 24 6.31 -4.17 17.24
CA SER A 24 6.48 -5.45 17.94
C SER A 24 7.61 -6.33 17.41
N LEU A 25 8.25 -5.94 16.29
CA LEU A 25 9.35 -6.70 15.69
C LEU A 25 10.55 -6.85 16.66
N PRO A 26 11.05 -8.09 16.88
CA PRO A 26 12.32 -8.29 17.56
C PRO A 26 13.48 -7.59 16.87
N LYS A 27 14.50 -7.19 17.65
CA LYS A 27 15.71 -6.56 17.12
C LYS A 27 16.31 -7.39 15.97
N ASP A 28 16.81 -6.71 14.94
CA ASP A 28 17.46 -7.27 13.75
C ASP A 28 16.56 -8.19 12.88
N SER A 29 15.24 -8.26 13.15
CA SER A 29 14.30 -9.07 12.34
C SER A 29 13.74 -8.36 11.09
N PHE A 30 13.63 -7.03 11.11
CA PHE A 30 13.02 -6.22 10.05
C PHE A 30 13.65 -6.46 8.65
N THR A 31 14.96 -6.58 8.60
CA THR A 31 15.76 -6.78 7.36
C THR A 31 16.17 -8.23 7.13
N LYS A 32 15.72 -9.16 7.98
CA LYS A 32 16.13 -10.57 7.93
C LYS A 32 15.47 -11.28 6.74
N GLU A 33 16.30 -11.86 5.87
CA GLU A 33 15.83 -12.56 4.65
C GLU A 33 15.10 -13.87 4.97
N SER A 34 14.00 -14.10 4.26
CA SER A 34 13.19 -15.31 4.30
C SER A 34 13.73 -16.39 3.38
N THR A 35 13.66 -17.64 3.84
CA THR A 35 13.90 -18.84 3.03
C THR A 35 12.65 -19.30 2.27
N PHE A 36 11.45 -19.05 2.82
CA PHE A 36 10.16 -19.39 2.17
C PHE A 36 9.67 -18.35 1.17
N VAL A 37 10.11 -17.09 1.28
CA VAL A 37 9.85 -15.99 0.31
C VAL A 37 11.21 -15.49 -0.21
N PRO A 38 11.84 -16.19 -1.18
CA PRO A 38 13.24 -16.00 -1.50
C PRO A 38 13.61 -14.58 -1.94
N LYS A 39 14.73 -14.06 -1.41
CA LYS A 39 15.22 -12.69 -1.63
C LYS A 39 14.31 -11.58 -1.07
N SER A 40 13.37 -11.92 -0.18
CA SER A 40 12.50 -10.96 0.50
C SER A 40 12.68 -10.96 2.02
N ASN A 41 12.24 -9.88 2.65
CA ASN A 41 12.22 -9.64 4.09
C ASN A 41 11.02 -8.74 4.45
N VAL A 42 10.80 -8.45 5.73
CA VAL A 42 9.67 -7.60 6.16
C VAL A 42 9.80 -6.18 5.60
N ALA A 43 10.99 -5.58 5.68
CA ALA A 43 11.26 -4.22 5.21
C ALA A 43 10.92 -4.00 3.73
N LYS A 44 11.30 -4.93 2.85
CA LYS A 44 11.00 -4.91 1.41
C LYS A 44 9.50 -4.91 1.13
N HIS A 45 8.72 -5.74 1.83
CA HIS A 45 7.26 -5.78 1.64
C HIS A 45 6.56 -4.56 2.22
N VAL A 46 6.99 -4.07 3.38
CA VAL A 46 6.45 -2.85 4.00
C VAL A 46 6.77 -1.61 3.17
N ARG A 47 8.00 -1.51 2.62
CA ARG A 47 8.35 -0.49 1.64
C ARG A 47 7.48 -0.58 0.39
N HIS A 48 7.30 -1.78 -0.17
CA HIS A 48 6.55 -1.99 -1.41
C HIS A 48 5.07 -1.58 -1.29
N LEU A 49 4.39 -1.91 -0.18
CA LEU A 49 3.01 -1.47 0.04
C LEU A 49 2.91 0.04 0.32
N ALA A 50 3.87 0.61 1.06
CA ALA A 50 3.90 2.06 1.31
C ALA A 50 4.18 2.86 0.03
N ASP A 51 5.02 2.37 -0.88
CA ASP A 51 5.27 2.96 -2.20
C ASP A 51 3.98 3.15 -3.02
N HIS A 52 3.02 2.24 -2.91
CA HIS A 52 1.74 2.35 -3.64
C HIS A 52 0.89 3.51 -3.11
N PHE A 53 0.68 3.60 -1.79
CA PHE A 53 0.01 4.76 -1.19
C PHE A 53 0.77 6.07 -1.45
N ARG A 54 2.11 6.03 -1.44
CA ARG A 54 2.96 7.19 -1.75
C ARG A 54 2.75 7.68 -3.19
N LEU A 55 2.82 6.79 -4.18
CA LEU A 55 2.69 7.13 -5.60
C LEU A 55 1.28 7.59 -5.97
N LEU A 56 0.23 7.00 -5.36
CA LEU A 56 -1.13 7.50 -5.48
C LEU A 56 -1.25 8.93 -4.93
N LEU A 57 -0.84 9.15 -3.68
CA LEU A 57 -0.99 10.43 -2.96
C LEU A 57 0.07 11.50 -3.30
N ALA A 58 1.04 11.20 -4.17
CA ALA A 58 2.03 12.17 -4.65
C ALA A 58 1.53 12.94 -5.88
N ASN A 59 0.70 12.31 -6.72
CA ASN A 59 0.29 12.86 -8.01
C ASN A 59 -1.09 13.55 -7.99
N LYS A 60 -1.65 13.86 -6.81
CA LYS A 60 -2.91 14.63 -6.69
C LYS A 60 -2.73 15.98 -7.40
N PRO A 61 -3.56 16.32 -8.41
CA PRO A 61 -3.48 17.62 -9.07
C PRO A 61 -3.92 18.75 -8.12
N GLU A 62 -3.26 19.90 -8.23
CA GLU A 62 -3.65 21.11 -7.51
C GLU A 62 -4.76 21.86 -8.26
N GLY A 63 -5.79 22.31 -7.53
CA GLY A 63 -6.93 23.04 -8.08
C GLY A 63 -8.03 22.15 -8.67
N THR A 64 -8.83 22.72 -9.58
CA THR A 64 -10.10 22.13 -10.05
C THR A 64 -10.06 21.54 -11.45
N SER A 65 -8.95 21.67 -12.19
CA SER A 65 -8.85 21.11 -13.55
C SER A 65 -8.58 19.61 -13.49
N CYS A 66 -9.63 18.80 -13.59
CA CYS A 66 -9.54 17.34 -13.56
C CYS A 66 -9.06 16.70 -14.88
N VAL A 67 -8.81 17.49 -15.93
CA VAL A 67 -8.37 17.03 -17.26
C VAL A 67 -7.15 17.82 -17.72
N SER A 68 -6.20 17.13 -18.36
CA SER A 68 -5.05 17.70 -19.08
C SER A 68 -4.76 16.88 -20.34
N ASN A 69 -4.59 17.53 -21.49
CA ASN A 69 -4.32 16.89 -22.80
C ASN A 69 -5.32 15.78 -23.23
N GLY A 70 -6.52 15.76 -22.65
CA GLY A 70 -7.54 14.72 -22.90
C GLY A 70 -7.56 13.57 -21.89
N HIS A 71 -6.57 13.49 -21.02
CA HIS A 71 -6.43 12.49 -19.96
C HIS A 71 -6.82 13.11 -18.60
N ALA A 72 -7.06 12.29 -17.57
CA ALA A 72 -7.25 12.82 -16.22
C ALA A 72 -5.96 13.55 -15.76
N ALA A 73 -6.10 14.69 -15.09
CA ALA A 73 -4.96 15.48 -14.61
C ALA A 73 -4.17 14.79 -13.49
N TRP A 74 -4.72 13.71 -12.91
CA TRP A 74 -4.05 12.83 -11.97
C TRP A 74 -3.54 11.60 -12.71
N THR A 75 -2.26 11.56 -13.04
CA THR A 75 -1.60 10.37 -13.58
C THR A 75 -0.94 9.58 -12.45
N VAL A 76 -1.08 8.26 -12.43
CA VAL A 76 -0.42 7.36 -11.47
C VAL A 76 0.35 6.29 -12.23
N ASP A 77 1.61 6.08 -11.88
CA ASP A 77 2.44 4.96 -12.33
C ASP A 77 2.96 4.24 -11.08
N TYR A 78 2.55 2.99 -10.86
CA TYR A 78 3.00 2.20 -9.71
C TYR A 78 4.34 1.52 -9.95
N ASP A 79 4.88 1.52 -11.16
CA ASP A 79 6.20 0.97 -11.51
C ASP A 79 7.32 2.01 -11.52
N ALA A 80 6.97 3.30 -11.48
CA ALA A 80 7.84 4.45 -11.22
C ALA A 80 8.35 4.51 -9.75
N ARG A 81 8.75 3.36 -9.18
CA ARG A 81 9.24 3.20 -7.81
C ARG A 81 10.73 3.55 -7.69
N ASP A 82 11.05 4.42 -6.73
CA ASP A 82 12.41 4.72 -6.31
C ASP A 82 13.14 3.46 -5.82
N ARG A 83 14.40 3.26 -6.22
CA ARG A 83 15.13 2.01 -5.91
C ARG A 83 16.03 2.08 -4.68
N ASN A 84 16.36 3.29 -4.20
CA ASN A 84 17.14 3.51 -2.98
C ASN A 84 16.27 4.23 -1.94
N VAL A 85 15.63 3.47 -1.03
CA VAL A 85 14.76 4.03 0.02
C VAL A 85 15.26 3.56 1.40
N PRO A 86 15.65 4.46 2.33
CA PRO A 86 16.17 4.06 3.65
C PRO A 86 15.20 3.19 4.49
N MET A 87 13.91 3.26 4.15
CA MET A 87 12.82 2.40 4.63
C MET A 87 13.09 0.88 4.49
N GLU A 88 13.96 0.45 3.58
CA GLU A 88 14.34 -0.98 3.46
C GLU A 88 15.41 -1.42 4.47
N THR A 89 15.95 -0.48 5.27
CA THR A 89 17.02 -0.72 6.24
C THR A 89 16.72 -0.20 7.65
N ASP A 90 15.82 0.77 7.78
CA ASP A 90 15.51 1.45 9.04
C ASP A 90 14.00 1.39 9.34
N VAL A 91 13.66 0.74 10.46
CA VAL A 91 12.27 0.56 10.93
C VAL A 91 11.64 1.86 11.42
N GLU A 92 12.44 2.78 11.95
CA GLU A 92 12.00 4.10 12.41
C GLU A 92 11.63 5.01 11.24
N VAL A 93 12.35 4.87 10.11
CA VAL A 93 11.99 5.55 8.85
C VAL A 93 10.72 4.94 8.27
N ALA A 94 10.56 3.61 8.35
CA ALA A 94 9.36 2.93 7.87
C ALA A 94 8.09 3.35 8.65
N ILE A 95 8.16 3.39 9.98
CA ILE A 95 7.09 3.90 10.85
C ILE A 95 6.71 5.34 10.46
N LYS A 96 7.69 6.24 10.30
CA LYS A 96 7.44 7.66 10.01
C LYS A 96 6.83 7.91 8.62
N GLU A 97 7.20 7.13 7.60
CA GLU A 97 6.52 7.23 6.30
C GLU A 97 5.08 6.70 6.39
N ILE A 98 4.83 5.62 7.16
CA ILE A 98 3.47 5.11 7.40
C ILE A 98 2.60 6.16 8.11
N GLU A 99 3.08 6.79 9.19
CA GLU A 99 2.34 7.83 9.92
C GLU A 99 2.02 9.06 9.04
N LYS A 100 2.97 9.44 8.18
CA LYS A 100 2.80 10.49 7.16
C LYS A 100 1.76 10.11 6.10
N LEU A 101 1.71 8.85 5.67
CA LEU A 101 0.68 8.35 4.74
C LEU A 101 -0.70 8.30 5.41
N GLN A 102 -0.80 7.80 6.65
CA GLN A 102 -2.02 7.89 7.46
C GLN A 102 -2.50 9.34 7.59
N SER A 103 -1.59 10.26 7.91
CA SER A 103 -1.88 11.70 8.04
C SER A 103 -2.38 12.31 6.72
N LYS A 104 -1.79 11.95 5.58
CA LYS A 104 -2.27 12.37 4.26
C LYS A 104 -3.68 11.85 3.96
N LEU A 105 -3.99 10.60 4.31
CA LEU A 105 -5.29 9.98 4.06
C LEU A 105 -6.40 10.59 4.94
N LEU A 106 -6.11 10.86 6.22
CA LEU A 106 -7.07 11.49 7.15
C LEU A 106 -7.41 12.93 6.77
N ASN A 107 -6.43 13.69 6.28
CA ASN A 107 -6.62 15.09 5.84
C ASN A 107 -7.03 15.21 4.35
N SER A 108 -7.44 14.11 3.70
CA SER A 108 -7.76 14.07 2.27
C SER A 108 -9.25 14.35 2.00
N ASP A 109 -9.52 15.49 1.35
CA ASP A 109 -10.81 15.93 0.83
C ASP A 109 -11.24 15.20 -0.47
N ILE A 110 -10.33 14.45 -1.08
CA ILE A 110 -10.45 13.91 -2.44
C ILE A 110 -11.69 13.02 -2.57
N SER A 111 -12.58 13.33 -3.53
CA SER A 111 -13.73 12.48 -3.87
C SER A 111 -13.25 11.15 -4.45
N LEU A 112 -13.91 10.04 -4.09
CA LEU A 112 -13.59 8.72 -4.68
C LEU A 112 -13.85 8.68 -6.20
N GLU A 113 -14.75 9.52 -6.70
CA GLU A 113 -15.05 9.62 -8.14
C GLU A 113 -14.09 10.54 -8.92
N THR A 114 -13.06 11.13 -8.26
CA THR A 114 -12.05 11.92 -8.96
C THR A 114 -11.34 11.03 -10.00
N PRO A 115 -11.36 11.38 -11.30
CA PRO A 115 -10.72 10.58 -12.33
C PRO A 115 -9.21 10.44 -12.12
N VAL A 116 -8.68 9.26 -12.42
CA VAL A 116 -7.26 8.94 -12.41
C VAL A 116 -6.89 8.27 -13.74
N HIS A 117 -5.73 8.60 -14.27
CA HIS A 117 -5.14 7.95 -15.43
C HIS A 117 -3.99 7.04 -14.96
N LEU A 118 -4.18 5.73 -15.06
CA LEU A 118 -3.23 4.74 -14.58
C LEU A 118 -2.31 4.28 -15.71
N LEU A 119 -1.01 4.36 -15.48
CA LEU A 119 0.06 3.78 -16.29
C LEU A 119 0.60 2.52 -15.59
N ALA A 120 0.83 1.45 -16.33
CA ALA A 120 1.42 0.22 -15.79
C ALA A 120 2.27 -0.51 -16.84
N ILE A 121 3.32 -1.21 -16.38
CA ILE A 121 4.03 -2.20 -17.21
C ILE A 121 3.21 -3.49 -17.23
N VAL A 122 2.86 -3.97 -18.43
CA VAL A 122 2.13 -5.24 -18.61
C VAL A 122 2.93 -6.30 -19.38
N ASN A 123 4.08 -5.91 -19.95
CA ASN A 123 4.99 -6.80 -20.67
C ASN A 123 6.34 -6.85 -19.94
N SER A 124 6.93 -8.04 -19.79
CA SER A 124 8.25 -8.22 -19.17
C SER A 124 9.43 -8.03 -20.14
N THR A 125 9.14 -7.78 -21.43
CA THR A 125 10.13 -7.59 -22.51
C THR A 125 10.15 -6.18 -23.11
N ASP A 126 9.33 -5.27 -22.59
CA ASP A 126 9.16 -3.89 -23.08
C ASP A 126 8.77 -2.98 -21.91
N ASP A 127 9.43 -1.83 -21.78
CA ASP A 127 9.15 -0.81 -20.75
C ASP A 127 7.93 0.08 -21.09
N SER A 128 7.31 -0.10 -22.25
CA SER A 128 6.12 0.64 -22.66
C SER A 128 4.98 0.52 -21.63
N ARG A 129 4.28 1.64 -21.42
CA ARG A 129 3.16 1.73 -20.48
C ARG A 129 1.85 1.44 -21.19
N SER A 130 1.05 0.55 -20.61
CA SER A 130 -0.37 0.46 -20.92
C SER A 130 -1.15 1.48 -20.10
N GLU A 131 -2.11 2.12 -20.75
CA GLU A 131 -2.94 3.19 -20.21
C GLU A 131 -4.33 2.69 -19.81
N PHE A 132 -4.81 3.09 -18.64
CA PHE A 132 -6.12 2.70 -18.12
C PHE A 132 -6.88 3.90 -17.50
N PRO A 133 -8.16 4.11 -17.83
CA PRO A 133 -9.02 5.03 -17.09
C PRO A 133 -9.40 4.43 -15.73
N SER A 134 -9.37 5.25 -14.68
CA SER A 134 -9.71 4.86 -13.31
C SER A 134 -10.31 6.03 -12.51
N ASN A 135 -10.60 5.81 -11.23
CA ASN A 135 -10.91 6.85 -10.25
C ASN A 135 -10.16 6.59 -8.92
N TYR A 136 -10.07 7.62 -8.07
CA TYR A 136 -9.38 7.53 -6.78
C TYR A 136 -9.94 6.41 -5.87
N GLY A 137 -11.24 6.10 -5.96
CA GLY A 137 -11.87 5.01 -5.22
C GLY A 137 -11.32 3.63 -5.58
N ARG A 138 -11.19 3.33 -6.87
CA ARG A 138 -10.56 2.09 -7.35
C ARG A 138 -9.09 2.03 -6.93
N GLU A 139 -8.34 3.10 -7.10
CA GLU A 139 -6.91 3.13 -6.78
C GLU A 139 -6.65 2.99 -5.27
N LEU A 140 -7.43 3.65 -4.42
CA LEU A 140 -7.31 3.49 -2.97
C LEU A 140 -7.69 2.07 -2.52
N TRP A 141 -8.73 1.47 -3.11
CA TRP A 141 -9.08 0.07 -2.89
C TRP A 141 -7.96 -0.89 -3.37
N PHE A 142 -7.32 -0.60 -4.50
CA PHE A 142 -6.19 -1.38 -5.00
C PHE A 142 -4.99 -1.32 -4.03
N CYS A 143 -4.64 -0.13 -3.52
CA CYS A 143 -3.60 0.01 -2.49
C CYS A 143 -3.93 -0.78 -1.21
N ILE A 144 -5.19 -0.76 -0.75
CA ILE A 144 -5.67 -1.58 0.38
C ILE A 144 -5.49 -3.08 0.10
N HIS A 145 -5.98 -3.56 -1.05
CA HIS A 145 -5.90 -4.97 -1.43
C HIS A 145 -4.44 -5.45 -1.56
N HIS A 146 -3.58 -4.62 -2.15
CA HIS A 146 -2.16 -4.90 -2.34
C HIS A 146 -1.38 -4.92 -1.02
N ALA A 147 -1.72 -4.03 -0.10
CA ALA A 147 -1.15 -4.05 1.25
C ALA A 147 -1.55 -5.30 2.03
N VAL A 148 -2.81 -5.75 1.95
CA VAL A 148 -3.26 -7.04 2.52
C VAL A 148 -2.50 -8.23 1.91
N HIS A 149 -2.27 -8.24 0.60
CA HIS A 149 -1.43 -9.25 -0.06
C HIS A 149 0.00 -9.27 0.50
N HIS A 150 0.61 -8.09 0.72
CA HIS A 150 1.93 -8.01 1.33
C HIS A 150 1.96 -8.34 2.82
N HIS A 151 0.90 -8.06 3.58
CA HIS A 151 0.74 -8.54 4.96
C HIS A 151 0.70 -10.07 5.02
N ALA A 152 0.03 -10.74 4.06
CA ALA A 152 0.02 -12.20 3.98
C ALA A 152 1.43 -12.78 3.73
N LEU A 153 2.25 -12.14 2.89
CA LEU A 153 3.65 -12.53 2.69
C LEU A 153 4.50 -12.25 3.94
N ILE A 154 4.36 -11.07 4.56
CA ILE A 154 5.03 -10.72 5.81
C ILE A 154 4.71 -11.73 6.92
N LYS A 155 3.46 -12.19 7.02
CA LYS A 155 3.02 -13.22 7.98
C LYS A 155 3.77 -14.55 7.80
N VAL A 156 4.03 -14.98 6.57
CA VAL A 156 4.86 -16.17 6.29
C VAL A 156 6.29 -15.96 6.81
N ILE A 157 6.88 -14.78 6.59
CA ILE A 157 8.24 -14.44 7.07
C ILE A 157 8.28 -14.38 8.60
N CYS A 158 7.27 -13.78 9.25
CA CYS A 158 7.15 -13.74 10.70
C CYS A 158 7.05 -15.16 11.29
N ILE A 159 6.19 -16.02 10.73
CA ILE A 159 6.03 -17.42 11.16
C ILE A 159 7.35 -18.21 10.97
N GLU A 160 8.03 -18.06 9.82
CA GLU A 160 9.36 -18.67 9.58
C GLU A 160 10.38 -18.25 10.66
N HIS A 161 10.30 -16.99 11.11
CA HIS A 161 11.21 -16.42 12.09
C HIS A 161 10.74 -16.53 13.54
N LYS A 162 9.60 -17.21 13.80
CA LYS A 162 8.97 -17.39 15.12
C LYS A 162 8.57 -16.06 15.79
N ILE A 163 8.11 -15.12 14.98
CA ILE A 163 7.54 -13.83 15.39
C ILE A 163 6.02 -14.00 15.39
N GLU A 164 5.39 -13.72 16.53
CA GLU A 164 3.93 -13.77 16.66
C GLU A 164 3.28 -12.60 15.92
N VAL A 165 2.17 -12.87 15.22
CA VAL A 165 1.34 -11.87 14.52
C VAL A 165 -0.14 -12.22 14.71
N PRO A 166 -1.07 -11.25 14.67
CA PRO A 166 -2.50 -11.52 14.83
C PRO A 166 -3.04 -12.52 13.81
N GLU A 167 -4.09 -13.28 14.16
CA GLU A 167 -4.68 -14.31 13.30
C GLU A 167 -5.32 -13.69 12.04
N GLU A 168 -5.88 -12.50 12.20
CA GLU A 168 -6.52 -11.65 11.20
C GLU A 168 -5.52 -10.88 10.30
N PHE A 169 -4.25 -10.73 10.73
CA PHE A 169 -3.24 -10.01 9.95
C PHE A 169 -3.00 -10.69 8.60
N GLY A 170 -3.04 -9.91 7.50
CA GLY A 170 -2.93 -10.43 6.13
C GLY A 170 -4.13 -11.22 5.63
N VAL A 171 -5.25 -11.27 6.35
CA VAL A 171 -6.49 -11.92 5.91
C VAL A 171 -7.39 -10.89 5.22
N ALA A 172 -7.89 -11.21 4.03
CA ALA A 172 -8.78 -10.31 3.29
C ALA A 172 -10.12 -10.09 4.03
N PRO A 173 -10.69 -8.87 4.02
CA PRO A 173 -11.97 -8.60 4.68
C PRO A 173 -13.13 -9.49 4.22
N ALA A 174 -13.13 -9.95 2.97
CA ALA A 174 -14.13 -10.92 2.48
C ALA A 174 -14.03 -12.29 3.19
N THR A 175 -12.80 -12.74 3.48
CA THR A 175 -12.53 -13.99 4.22
C THR A 175 -12.85 -13.82 5.71
N GLN A 176 -12.47 -12.69 6.32
CA GLN A 176 -12.86 -12.36 7.71
C GLN A 176 -14.40 -12.36 7.86
N ASN A 177 -15.11 -11.69 6.96
CA ASN A 177 -16.58 -11.65 6.92
C ASN A 177 -17.24 -13.01 6.62
N TYR A 178 -16.52 -13.99 6.07
CA TYR A 178 -16.99 -15.36 5.91
C TYR A 178 -16.80 -16.15 7.20
N ASN A 179 -15.60 -16.10 7.80
CA ASN A 179 -15.23 -16.78 9.04
C ASN A 179 -15.98 -16.26 10.28
N GLN A 180 -16.54 -15.05 10.24
CA GLN A 180 -17.41 -14.51 11.31
C GLN A 180 -18.88 -14.97 11.20
N LYS A 181 -19.25 -15.73 10.16
CA LYS A 181 -20.64 -16.11 9.86
C LYS A 181 -20.88 -17.63 9.81
N HIS A 182 -19.84 -18.43 10.02
CA HIS A 182 -19.83 -19.90 9.91
C HIS A 182 -18.96 -20.50 11.02
#